data_AF-A0A9E6UJ37-F1
#
_entry.id   AF-A0A9E6UJ37-F1
#
_cell.length_a   1.000
_cell.length_b   1.000
_cell.length_c   1.000
_cell.angle_alpha   90.00
_cell.angle_beta   90.00
_cell.angle_gamma   90.00
#
_symmetry.space_group_name_H-M   'P 1'
#
loop_
_entity.id
_entity.type
_entity.pdbx_description
1 polymer ?
#
loop_
_entity_poly.entity_id
_entity_poly.type
_entity_poly.pdbx_seq_one_letter_code
_entity_poly.pdbx_strand_id
1 'polypeptide(L)'
;MARVETTAFSVEIDERFGRVVTIGTDLSARVVSDASFPPGLAVSVLEIGRGDRDKKGVAIVERRLARLTNGEKPFERGPIAAGGRAGVTVAMEDRLEDPETRKPVRWVRRQALFHAPEPDVFLGATASYAKADGPWVEAALLAMLGSLEFTVEAPGAAQALAEGDAALSALAGKAGAAMDKAAEEAARLAAEAAWAEVPDVEARFAAAIAACRQEPRRDALRALARPCVDLFEAGAPEPGAIGESRISGDPDLGEGIDWPRDSSGLHLNFLAQIDLAALSERHGPVPEAGLLSFFVGVDLGDGAVVFSPADAPLTRRPSPQDAEDLSSRAHAMIEWRSPRFVVAAPRDEELEAVTEPDGRIGFLRNGEPVVVAASTTDDFSRAIRRLRPVASLGLQVEEEAYAEAGLDEEPYAVQDAVREAMAAAPSPRHRMFGLVDWPGGFADAARFAAGKAETAGWSDLAEPDAWFTLMELASGGEAGFDFGDFGTMIYLAPKADAARGDFSRVVAWCESH
;
A
#
# COMPACT_ATOMS: atom_id res chain seq x y z
N MET A 1 0.04 14.92 47.99
CA MET A 1 0.86 14.40 46.88
C MET A 1 1.28 12.98 47.23
N ALA A 2 1.32 12.09 46.25
CA ALA A 2 1.74 10.70 46.42
C ALA A 2 3.11 10.49 45.79
N ARG A 3 4.06 9.93 46.54
CA ARG A 3 5.37 9.53 46.00
C ARG A 3 5.21 8.25 45.20
N VAL A 4 5.76 8.23 44.00
CA VAL A 4 5.71 7.11 43.05
C VAL A 4 7.14 6.78 42.65
N GLU A 5 7.50 5.50 42.73
CA GLU A 5 8.85 5.02 42.46
C GLU A 5 8.83 4.05 41.26
N THR A 6 9.78 4.23 40.35
CA THR A 6 10.08 3.36 39.22
C THR A 6 11.44 2.70 39.44
N THR A 7 11.85 1.80 38.54
CA THR A 7 13.19 1.20 38.59
C THR A 7 14.30 2.16 38.21
N ALA A 8 13.98 3.40 37.78
CA ALA A 8 14.95 4.42 37.36
C ALA A 8 14.85 5.75 38.13
N PHE A 9 13.69 6.09 38.69
CA PHE A 9 13.48 7.35 39.40
C PHE A 9 12.29 7.29 40.37
N SER A 10 12.15 8.32 41.20
CA SER A 10 10.96 8.60 41.98
C SER A 10 10.52 10.05 41.82
N VAL A 11 9.21 10.28 41.91
CA VAL A 11 8.56 11.61 41.80
C VAL A 11 7.34 11.68 42.72
N GLU A 12 6.94 12.88 43.10
CA GLU A 12 5.65 13.17 43.73
C GLU A 12 4.60 13.56 42.69
N ILE A 13 3.44 12.94 42.77
CA ILE A 13 2.30 13.18 41.88
C ILE A 13 1.17 13.84 42.69
N ASP A 14 0.53 14.84 42.09
CA ASP A 14 -0.67 15.47 42.64
C ASP A 14 -1.81 14.43 42.75
N GLU A 15 -2.50 14.38 43.89
CA GLU A 15 -3.53 13.36 44.16
C GLU A 15 -4.73 13.44 43.21
N ARG A 16 -4.90 14.56 42.49
CA ARG A 16 -5.90 14.69 41.42
C ARG A 16 -5.65 13.70 40.27
N PHE A 17 -4.43 13.21 40.10
CA PHE A 17 -4.12 12.12 39.17
C PHE A 17 -4.39 10.77 39.83
N GLY A 18 -5.68 10.43 39.96
CA GLY A 18 -6.11 9.22 40.68
C GLY A 18 -5.77 7.89 40.00
N ARG A 19 -5.29 7.89 38.74
CA ARG A 19 -4.81 6.68 38.04
C ARG A 19 -3.33 6.82 37.71
N VAL A 20 -2.48 6.18 38.50
CA VAL A 20 -1.03 6.13 38.28
C VAL A 20 -0.63 4.71 37.88
N VAL A 21 0.15 4.60 36.81
CA VAL A 21 0.70 3.34 36.28
C VAL A 21 2.20 3.51 36.09
N THR A 22 2.97 2.54 36.57
CA THR A 22 4.41 2.42 36.30
C THR A 22 4.67 1.17 35.46
N ILE A 23 5.51 1.30 34.44
CA ILE A 23 5.94 0.19 33.58
C ILE A 23 7.45 0.31 33.40
N GLY A 24 8.21 -0.54 34.08
CA GLY A 24 9.68 -0.47 34.08
C GLY A 24 10.18 0.88 34.57
N THR A 25 10.82 1.64 33.67
CA THR A 25 11.37 2.97 33.91
C THR A 25 10.39 4.11 33.58
N ASP A 26 9.16 3.79 33.15
CA ASP A 26 8.16 4.78 32.75
C ASP A 26 7.05 4.94 33.79
N LEU A 27 6.53 6.16 33.89
CA LEU A 27 5.41 6.55 34.73
C LEU A 27 4.36 7.26 33.87
N SER A 28 3.09 6.90 34.06
CA SER A 28 1.94 7.65 33.54
C SER A 28 0.91 7.86 34.64
N ALA A 29 0.43 9.09 34.78
CA ALA A 29 -0.58 9.49 35.73
C ALA A 29 -1.71 10.22 35.01
N ARG A 30 -2.97 9.89 35.29
CA ARG A 30 -4.16 10.53 34.69
C ARG A 30 -5.20 10.89 35.74
N VAL A 31 -5.92 11.98 35.47
CA VAL A 31 -7.14 12.31 36.22
C VAL A 31 -8.19 11.24 35.94
N VAL A 32 -8.89 10.81 36.99
CA VAL A 32 -10.08 9.96 36.84
C VAL A 32 -11.25 10.89 36.52
N SER A 33 -11.67 10.92 35.26
CA SER A 33 -12.85 11.64 34.82
C SER A 33 -13.50 10.93 33.64
N ASP A 34 -14.77 11.26 33.41
CA ASP A 34 -15.52 10.78 32.24
C ASP A 34 -15.21 11.60 30.98
N ALA A 35 -14.23 12.50 31.02
CA ALA A 35 -13.82 13.26 29.85
C ALA A 35 -13.08 12.34 28.87
N SER A 36 -13.37 12.48 27.58
CA SER A 36 -12.70 11.76 26.49
C SER A 36 -11.17 11.89 26.51
N PHE A 37 -10.67 13.03 27.00
CA PHE A 37 -9.24 13.31 27.16
C PHE A 37 -8.96 13.86 28.56
N PRO A 38 -8.81 13.00 29.58
CA PRO A 38 -8.50 13.47 30.92
C PRO A 38 -7.07 14.01 30.97
N PRO A 39 -6.79 15.07 31.76
CA PRO A 39 -5.44 15.55 31.96
C PRO A 39 -4.49 14.45 32.42
N GLY A 40 -3.28 14.45 31.87
CA GLY A 40 -2.28 13.42 32.10
C GLY A 40 -0.88 13.97 32.27
N LEU A 41 -0.09 13.26 33.06
CA LEU A 41 1.35 13.40 33.20
C LEU A 41 2.01 12.08 32.79
N ALA A 42 3.19 12.17 32.20
CA ALA A 42 4.03 11.02 31.94
C ALA A 42 5.50 11.40 32.15
N VAL A 43 6.29 10.46 32.65
CA VAL A 43 7.74 10.57 32.79
C VAL A 43 8.35 9.30 32.24
N SER A 44 9.31 9.41 31.33
CA SER A 44 9.93 8.28 30.66
C SER A 44 11.44 8.44 30.56
N VAL A 45 12.17 7.34 30.73
CA VAL A 45 13.62 7.29 30.47
C VAL A 45 13.85 6.98 29.00
N LEU A 46 14.67 7.79 28.34
CA LEU A 46 14.93 7.71 26.91
C LEU A 46 16.41 7.40 26.69
N GLU A 47 16.72 6.29 26.02
CA GLU A 47 18.09 5.95 25.61
C GLU A 47 18.43 6.52 24.22
N ILE A 48 19.71 6.86 23.99
CA ILE A 48 20.21 7.25 22.67
C ILE A 48 20.41 6.00 21.80
N GLY A 49 19.73 5.97 20.66
CA GLY A 49 19.95 4.95 19.63
C GLY A 49 21.38 5.00 19.06
N ARG A 50 21.93 3.85 18.63
CA ARG A 50 23.32 3.66 18.15
C ARG A 50 23.88 4.77 17.23
N GLY A 51 23.05 5.44 16.44
CA GLY A 51 23.47 6.47 15.47
C GLY A 51 23.66 7.90 16.02
N ASP A 52 23.42 8.14 17.31
CA ASP A 52 23.48 9.49 17.90
C ASP A 52 24.58 9.63 19.00
N ARG A 53 25.39 8.58 19.25
CA ARG A 53 26.46 8.53 20.29
C ARG A 53 27.64 9.47 20.07
N ASP A 54 27.89 9.87 18.82
CA ASP A 54 29.03 10.73 18.46
C ASP A 54 28.73 12.23 18.66
N LYS A 55 27.51 12.58 19.05
CA LYS A 55 27.06 13.97 19.22
C LYS A 55 27.01 14.31 20.71
N LYS A 56 27.30 15.56 21.07
CA LYS A 56 27.29 16.01 22.48
C LYS A 56 26.47 17.29 22.64
N GLY A 57 25.79 17.41 23.78
CA GLY A 57 25.15 18.64 24.23
C GLY A 57 23.89 19.03 23.43
N VAL A 58 23.73 20.34 23.20
CA VAL A 58 22.50 20.98 22.70
C VAL A 58 21.99 20.38 21.37
N ALA A 59 22.88 19.87 20.50
CA ALA A 59 22.51 19.33 19.19
C ALA A 59 21.65 18.05 19.25
N ILE A 60 21.79 17.21 20.30
CA ILE A 60 20.95 16.02 20.48
C ILE A 60 19.55 16.42 20.96
N VAL A 61 19.48 17.38 21.87
CA VAL A 61 18.22 17.92 22.40
C VAL A 61 17.39 18.54 21.28
N GLU A 62 18.00 19.34 20.40
CA GLU A 62 17.32 19.93 19.23
C GLU A 62 16.77 18.88 18.26
N ARG A 63 17.59 17.88 17.92
CA ARG A 63 17.17 16.79 17.02
C ARG A 63 16.06 15.94 17.63
N ARG A 64 16.12 15.68 18.95
CA ARG A 64 15.10 14.90 19.64
C ARG A 64 13.80 15.70 19.79
N LEU A 65 13.89 16.99 20.08
CA LEU A 65 12.75 17.90 20.04
C LEU A 65 12.10 17.90 18.65
N ALA A 66 12.87 17.99 17.56
CA ALA A 66 12.32 17.92 16.20
C ALA A 66 11.57 16.61 15.90
N ARG A 67 12.02 15.47 16.47
CA ARG A 67 11.30 14.18 16.39
C ARG A 67 10.02 14.18 17.25
N LEU A 68 10.08 14.76 18.45
CA LEU A 68 8.95 14.80 19.37
C LEU A 68 7.83 15.76 18.91
N THR A 69 8.21 16.84 18.22
CA THR A 69 7.27 17.77 17.58
C THR A 69 6.85 17.33 16.18
N ASN A 70 7.34 16.20 15.66
CA ASN A 70 7.12 15.74 14.29
C ASN A 70 7.39 16.82 13.22
N GLY A 71 8.35 17.70 13.47
CA GLY A 71 8.66 18.86 12.61
C GLY A 71 7.72 20.07 12.75
N GLU A 72 6.66 19.99 13.55
CA GLU A 72 5.77 21.13 13.82
C GLU A 72 6.45 22.18 14.69
N LYS A 73 6.08 23.45 14.46
CA LYS A 73 6.66 24.58 15.19
C LYS A 73 5.94 24.75 16.54
N PRO A 74 6.63 24.61 17.68
CA PRO A 74 6.00 24.81 18.99
C PRO A 74 5.58 26.28 19.14
N PHE A 75 4.45 26.51 19.81
CA PHE A 75 3.99 27.87 20.08
C PHE A 75 4.73 28.50 21.27
N GLU A 76 5.33 27.67 22.13
CA GLU A 76 6.14 28.11 23.26
C GLU A 76 7.38 27.21 23.42
N ARG A 77 8.52 27.82 23.73
CA ARG A 77 9.78 27.14 24.00
C ARG A 77 10.61 27.94 25.01
N GLY A 78 11.22 27.25 25.97
CA GLY A 78 12.07 27.92 26.96
C GLY A 78 13.00 26.97 27.71
N PRO A 79 14.01 27.52 28.42
CA PRO A 79 14.81 26.74 29.36
C PRO A 79 13.97 26.33 30.56
N ILE A 80 14.27 25.18 31.15
CA ILE A 80 13.70 24.72 32.42
C ILE A 80 14.80 24.11 33.29
N ALA A 81 14.64 24.14 34.61
CA ALA A 81 15.54 23.44 35.53
C ALA A 81 14.73 22.67 36.58
N ALA A 82 15.11 21.41 36.82
CA ALA A 82 14.45 20.53 37.78
C ALA A 82 15.41 19.44 38.25
N GLY A 83 15.29 18.98 39.51
CA GLY A 83 16.15 17.94 40.08
C GLY A 83 17.66 18.23 39.95
N GLY A 84 18.05 19.50 40.09
CA GLY A 84 19.44 19.97 39.94
C GLY A 84 19.97 20.03 38.50
N ARG A 85 19.12 19.84 37.48
CA ARG A 85 19.52 19.72 36.08
C ARG A 85 18.87 20.80 35.21
N ALA A 86 19.60 21.23 34.18
CA ALA A 86 19.05 22.10 33.12
C ALA A 86 18.39 21.26 32.02
N GLY A 87 17.34 21.80 31.43
CA GLY A 87 16.55 21.18 30.38
C GLY A 87 15.89 22.20 29.46
N VAL A 88 15.12 21.69 28.50
CA VAL A 88 14.33 22.51 27.56
C VAL A 88 12.88 22.07 27.65
N THR A 89 11.96 23.04 27.63
CA THR A 89 10.53 22.79 27.49
C THR A 89 10.00 23.30 26.16
N VAL A 90 9.02 22.58 25.62
CA VAL A 90 8.22 22.97 24.45
C VAL A 90 6.74 22.73 24.70
N ALA A 91 5.89 23.57 24.14
CA ALA A 91 4.44 23.39 24.15
C ALA A 91 3.87 23.39 22.73
N MET A 92 2.95 22.46 22.49
CA MET A 92 2.27 22.25 21.21
C MET A 92 0.76 22.24 21.41
N GLU A 93 0.02 22.76 20.43
CA GLU A 93 -1.44 22.72 20.40
C GLU A 93 -1.85 21.62 19.41
N ASP A 94 -2.33 20.50 19.93
CA ASP A 94 -2.88 19.42 19.14
C ASP A 94 -4.39 19.68 18.95
N ARG A 95 -4.93 19.37 17.76
CA ARG A 95 -6.38 19.38 17.52
C ARG A 95 -6.90 17.96 17.66
N LEU A 96 -7.57 17.68 18.77
CA LEU A 96 -8.28 16.43 18.97
C LEU A 96 -9.77 16.65 18.76
N GLU A 97 -10.48 15.66 18.23
CA GLU A 97 -11.93 15.67 18.15
C GLU A 97 -12.49 14.92 19.35
N ASP A 98 -13.43 15.52 20.08
CA ASP A 98 -14.12 14.83 21.16
C ASP A 98 -14.98 13.69 20.56
N PRO A 99 -14.69 12.43 20.87
CA PRO A 99 -15.33 11.28 20.23
C PRO A 99 -16.85 11.20 20.48
N GLU A 100 -17.36 11.80 21.55
CA GLU A 100 -18.80 11.78 21.86
C GLU A 100 -19.55 12.95 21.20
N THR A 101 -18.95 14.13 21.16
CA THR A 101 -19.59 15.36 20.68
C THR A 101 -19.18 15.77 19.27
N ARG A 102 -18.16 15.12 18.70
CA ARG A 102 -17.49 15.45 17.42
C ARG A 102 -17.02 16.89 17.30
N LYS A 103 -16.79 17.55 18.44
CA LYS A 103 -16.32 18.94 18.47
C LYS A 103 -14.80 18.97 18.59
N PRO A 104 -14.12 19.89 17.89
CA PRO A 104 -12.69 20.06 18.05
C PRO A 104 -12.39 20.59 19.45
N VAL A 105 -11.56 19.86 20.17
CA VAL A 105 -11.00 20.24 21.46
C VAL A 105 -9.56 20.71 21.23
N ARG A 106 -9.27 21.92 21.68
CA ARG A 106 -7.92 22.45 21.70
C ARG A 106 -7.15 21.79 22.84
N TRP A 107 -6.27 20.87 22.46
CA TRP A 107 -5.45 20.09 23.36
C TRP A 107 -4.04 20.65 23.40
N VAL A 108 -3.41 20.65 24.57
CA VAL A 108 -2.05 21.13 24.74
C VAL A 108 -1.18 19.99 25.24
N ARG A 109 -0.05 19.80 24.58
CA ARG A 109 1.00 18.88 24.99
C ARG A 109 2.25 19.69 25.33
N ARG A 110 2.64 19.66 26.60
CA ARG A 110 3.86 20.30 27.10
C ARG A 110 4.88 19.24 27.43
N GLN A 111 6.08 19.38 26.89
CA GLN A 111 7.18 18.44 27.11
C GLN A 111 8.34 19.16 27.77
N ALA A 112 9.03 18.45 28.66
CA ALA A 112 10.30 18.86 29.26
C ALA A 112 11.32 17.75 29.07
N LEU A 113 12.52 18.10 28.64
CA LEU A 113 13.61 17.16 28.41
C LEU A 113 14.82 17.56 29.26
N PHE A 114 15.36 16.60 30.02
CA PHE A 114 16.51 16.76 30.90
C PHE A 114 17.66 15.85 30.50
N HIS A 115 18.89 16.35 30.64
CA HIS A 115 20.10 15.55 30.43
C HIS A 115 20.39 14.69 31.68
N ALA A 116 20.55 13.37 31.52
CA ALA A 116 20.91 12.48 32.63
C ALA A 116 22.44 12.51 32.93
N PRO A 117 22.91 11.94 34.05
CA PRO A 117 24.33 11.88 34.39
C PRO A 117 25.13 10.90 33.53
N GLU A 118 24.49 9.82 33.08
CA GLU A 118 25.10 8.85 32.18
C GLU A 118 25.10 9.40 30.75
N PRO A 119 26.19 9.19 29.98
CA PRO A 119 26.14 9.42 28.55
C PRO A 119 25.03 8.55 27.96
N ASP A 120 24.27 9.11 27.03
CA ASP A 120 23.24 8.39 26.27
C ASP A 120 21.88 8.17 26.95
N VAL A 121 21.59 8.86 28.06
CA VAL A 121 20.26 8.80 28.71
C VAL A 121 19.65 10.20 28.87
N PHE A 122 18.36 10.34 28.52
CA PHE A 122 17.55 11.53 28.77
C PHE A 122 16.30 11.17 29.57
N LEU A 123 15.80 12.15 30.32
CA LEU A 123 14.48 12.04 30.93
C LEU A 123 13.51 12.94 30.18
N GLY A 124 12.43 12.36 29.67
CA GLY A 124 11.32 13.09 29.09
C GLY A 124 10.16 13.14 30.08
N ALA A 125 9.61 14.33 30.32
CA ALA A 125 8.36 14.51 31.02
C ALA A 125 7.33 15.18 30.10
N THR A 126 6.11 14.67 30.10
CA THR A 126 5.02 15.18 29.26
C THR A 126 3.81 15.49 30.12
N ALA A 127 3.19 16.65 29.92
CA ALA A 127 1.84 16.95 30.35
C ALA A 127 0.93 17.06 29.13
N SER A 128 -0.31 16.58 29.26
CA SER A 128 -1.32 16.62 28.22
C SER A 128 -2.65 17.04 28.83
N TYR A 129 -3.25 18.11 28.32
CA TYR A 129 -4.45 18.71 28.91
C TYR A 129 -5.26 19.55 27.92
N ALA A 130 -6.55 19.70 28.18
CA ALA A 130 -7.36 20.69 27.49
C ALA A 130 -6.94 22.09 27.92
N LYS A 131 -7.04 23.09 27.03
CA LYS A 131 -6.58 24.46 27.31
C LYS A 131 -7.13 25.05 28.63
N ALA A 132 -8.34 24.66 29.04
CA ALA A 132 -8.96 25.11 30.29
C ALA A 132 -8.25 24.61 31.56
N ASP A 133 -7.63 23.43 31.50
CA ASP A 133 -6.93 22.80 32.62
C ASP A 133 -5.47 23.25 32.76
N GLY A 134 -4.95 23.97 31.77
CA GLY A 134 -3.53 24.31 31.67
C GLY A 134 -2.90 24.89 32.93
N PRO A 135 -3.46 25.94 33.55
CA PRO A 135 -2.81 26.56 34.71
C PRO A 135 -2.52 25.61 35.86
N TRP A 136 -3.41 24.66 36.14
CA TRP A 136 -3.24 23.75 37.27
C TRP A 136 -2.43 22.50 36.88
N VAL A 137 -2.56 22.01 35.64
CA VAL A 137 -1.78 20.86 35.16
C VAL A 137 -0.32 21.24 34.98
N GLU A 138 -0.03 22.45 34.48
CA GLU A 138 1.34 22.97 34.38
C GLU A 138 1.97 23.14 35.77
N ALA A 139 1.20 23.64 36.76
CA ALA A 139 1.67 23.71 38.14
C ALA A 139 1.99 22.31 38.71
N ALA A 140 1.16 21.30 38.41
CA ALA A 140 1.39 19.92 38.83
C ALA A 140 2.62 19.29 38.13
N LEU A 141 2.82 19.56 36.83
CA LEU A 141 4.02 19.14 36.10
C LEU A 141 5.28 19.74 36.74
N LEU A 142 5.29 21.04 37.03
CA LEU A 142 6.43 21.70 37.66
C LEU A 142 6.71 21.16 39.07
N ALA A 143 5.67 20.88 39.85
CA ALA A 143 5.81 20.26 41.16
C ALA A 143 6.40 18.83 41.08
N MET A 144 5.86 18.00 40.17
CA MET A 144 6.38 16.65 39.92
C MET A 144 7.86 16.70 39.52
N LEU A 145 8.22 17.60 38.60
CA LEU A 145 9.61 17.78 38.19
C LEU A 145 10.51 18.27 39.33
N GLY A 146 9.99 19.12 40.22
CA GLY A 146 10.71 19.58 41.40
C GLY A 146 11.06 18.45 42.40
N SER A 147 10.31 17.35 42.39
CA SER A 147 10.45 16.21 43.31
C SER A 147 11.25 15.00 42.76
N LEU A 148 11.82 15.14 41.56
CA LEU A 148 12.45 14.03 40.84
C LEU A 148 13.80 13.57 41.44
N GLU A 149 13.92 12.26 41.72
CA GLU A 149 15.14 11.58 42.24
C GLU A 149 15.45 10.29 41.43
N PHE A 150 16.71 9.89 41.19
CA PHE A 150 17.09 8.74 40.33
C PHE A 150 17.56 7.48 41.12
N THR A 151 17.38 6.26 40.57
CA THR A 151 17.62 4.95 41.23
C THR A 151 18.14 3.91 40.21
N VAL A 152 19.35 3.34 40.26
CA VAL A 152 19.72 2.16 39.42
C VAL A 152 20.73 1.22 40.13
N GLU A 153 20.42 -0.10 40.15
CA GLU A 153 21.32 -1.28 39.91
C GLU A 153 20.58 -2.62 40.22
N ALA A 154 20.52 -3.61 39.30
CA ALA A 154 20.77 -5.06 39.55
C ALA A 154 20.29 -6.05 38.44
N PRO A 155 20.96 -7.22 38.27
CA PRO A 155 20.82 -8.15 37.14
C PRO A 155 19.81 -9.31 37.35
N GLY A 156 19.26 -9.82 36.24
CA GLY A 156 18.18 -10.83 36.16
C GLY A 156 17.10 -10.47 35.13
N ALA A 157 17.16 -9.26 34.60
CA ALA A 157 16.21 -8.69 33.64
C ALA A 157 16.00 -9.52 32.37
N ALA A 158 17.03 -10.21 31.86
CA ALA A 158 16.96 -10.85 30.54
C ALA A 158 15.85 -11.91 30.41
N GLN A 159 15.53 -12.64 31.48
CA GLN A 159 14.53 -13.71 31.42
C GLN A 159 13.09 -13.18 31.57
N ALA A 160 12.88 -12.18 32.44
CA ALA A 160 11.60 -11.48 32.54
C ALA A 160 11.33 -10.57 31.33
N LEU A 161 12.38 -10.06 30.69
CA LEU A 161 12.30 -9.28 29.45
C LEU A 161 11.82 -10.16 28.29
N ALA A 162 12.31 -11.39 28.16
CA ALA A 162 11.89 -12.30 27.09
C ALA A 162 10.40 -12.71 27.20
N GLU A 163 9.92 -12.96 28.42
CA GLU A 163 8.50 -13.29 28.68
C GLU A 163 7.59 -12.05 28.55
N GLY A 164 8.10 -10.88 28.96
CA GLY A 164 7.43 -9.59 28.80
C GLY A 164 7.35 -9.13 27.34
N ASP A 165 8.43 -9.27 26.57
CA ASP A 165 8.52 -8.90 25.14
C ASP A 165 7.61 -9.76 24.27
N ALA A 166 7.47 -11.05 24.59
CA ALA A 166 6.52 -11.92 23.92
C ALA A 166 5.06 -11.52 24.22
N ALA A 167 4.75 -11.16 25.46
CA ALA A 167 3.41 -10.70 25.85
C ALA A 167 3.08 -9.31 25.30
N LEU A 168 4.05 -8.38 25.27
CA LEU A 168 3.92 -7.05 24.68
C LEU A 168 3.85 -7.10 23.15
N SER A 169 4.60 -7.96 22.48
CA SER A 169 4.45 -8.16 21.02
C SER A 169 3.07 -8.70 20.67
N ALA A 170 2.53 -9.62 21.49
CA ALA A 170 1.18 -10.14 21.28
C ALA A 170 0.07 -9.09 21.53
N LEU A 171 0.26 -8.18 22.51
CA LEU A 171 -0.69 -7.09 22.81
C LEU A 171 -0.56 -5.92 21.84
N ALA A 172 0.65 -5.53 21.44
CA ALA A 172 0.92 -4.52 20.43
C ALA A 172 0.46 -4.98 19.04
N GLY A 173 0.64 -6.26 18.70
CA GLY A 173 0.08 -6.86 17.49
C GLY A 173 -1.45 -6.83 17.48
N LYS A 174 -2.11 -7.11 18.61
CA LYS A 174 -3.58 -7.03 18.72
C LYS A 174 -4.12 -5.59 18.69
N ALA A 175 -3.41 -4.65 19.31
CA ALA A 175 -3.81 -3.24 19.34
C ALA A 175 -3.54 -2.53 18.00
N GLY A 176 -2.41 -2.80 17.35
CA GLY A 176 -2.09 -2.37 16.00
C GLY A 176 -3.11 -2.91 15.00
N ALA A 177 -3.35 -4.22 15.00
CA ALA A 177 -4.36 -4.84 14.13
C ALA A 177 -5.78 -4.29 14.36
N ALA A 178 -6.14 -3.90 15.59
CA ALA A 178 -7.43 -3.29 15.88
C ALA A 178 -7.54 -1.83 15.41
N MET A 179 -6.44 -1.07 15.50
CA MET A 179 -6.37 0.31 15.00
C MET A 179 -6.30 0.36 13.47
N ASP A 180 -5.52 -0.53 12.85
CA ASP A 180 -5.44 -0.68 11.40
C ASP A 180 -6.79 -1.11 10.84
N LYS A 181 -7.46 -2.09 11.48
CA LYS A 181 -8.82 -2.49 11.09
C LYS A 181 -9.83 -1.35 11.24
N ALA A 182 -9.71 -0.50 12.26
CA ALA A 182 -10.60 0.65 12.44
C ALA A 182 -10.34 1.77 11.43
N ALA A 183 -9.07 1.98 11.06
CA ALA A 183 -8.67 2.94 10.03
C ALA A 183 -9.06 2.46 8.62
N GLU A 184 -8.85 1.17 8.33
CA GLU A 184 -9.30 0.51 7.10
C GLU A 184 -10.82 0.54 6.99
N GLU A 185 -11.56 0.29 8.07
CA GLU A 185 -13.02 0.37 8.07
C GLU A 185 -13.54 1.81 7.87
N ALA A 186 -12.87 2.81 8.47
CA ALA A 186 -13.20 4.21 8.26
C ALA A 186 -12.87 4.67 6.81
N ALA A 187 -11.75 4.21 6.26
CA ALA A 187 -11.36 4.46 4.86
C ALA A 187 -12.30 3.74 3.89
N ARG A 188 -12.69 2.49 4.19
CA ARG A 188 -13.69 1.71 3.44
C ARG A 188 -15.02 2.43 3.40
N LEU A 189 -15.53 2.89 4.55
CA LEU A 189 -16.79 3.63 4.64
C LEU A 189 -16.73 5.00 3.95
N ALA A 190 -15.59 5.70 4.03
CA ALA A 190 -15.38 6.98 3.33
C ALA A 190 -15.26 6.80 1.81
N ALA A 191 -14.55 5.77 1.35
CA ALA A 191 -14.49 5.39 -0.05
C ALA A 191 -15.89 4.97 -0.53
N GLU A 192 -16.55 4.02 0.13
CA GLU A 192 -17.91 3.56 -0.20
C GLU A 192 -18.92 4.71 -0.29
N ALA A 193 -18.81 5.73 0.59
CA ALA A 193 -19.63 6.94 0.54
C ALA A 193 -19.28 7.87 -0.64
N ALA A 194 -17.99 8.02 -0.99
CA ALA A 194 -17.54 8.82 -2.13
C ALA A 194 -17.97 8.21 -3.48
N TRP A 195 -18.13 6.90 -3.55
CA TRP A 195 -18.46 6.18 -4.78
C TRP A 195 -19.97 6.12 -5.12
N ALA A 196 -20.86 6.57 -4.23
CA ALA A 196 -22.31 6.54 -4.47
C ALA A 196 -22.78 7.63 -5.47
N GLU A 197 -21.95 8.65 -5.72
CA GLU A 197 -22.28 9.83 -6.52
C GLU A 197 -21.31 10.06 -7.69
N VAL A 198 -20.63 9.02 -8.21
CA VAL A 198 -19.77 9.21 -9.39
C VAL A 198 -20.63 9.67 -10.57
N PRO A 199 -20.43 10.89 -11.11
CA PRO A 199 -21.20 11.36 -12.24
C PRO A 199 -20.96 10.47 -13.45
N ASP A 200 -21.94 10.44 -14.37
CA ASP A 200 -21.78 9.71 -15.62
C ASP A 200 -20.56 10.20 -16.42
N VAL A 201 -20.08 9.36 -17.33
CA VAL A 201 -18.84 9.60 -18.05
C VAL A 201 -18.87 10.89 -18.88
N GLU A 202 -20.01 11.28 -19.44
CA GLU A 202 -20.14 12.51 -20.23
C GLU A 202 -20.15 13.75 -19.34
N ALA A 203 -20.78 13.67 -18.16
CA ALA A 203 -20.73 14.72 -17.16
C ALA A 203 -19.30 14.93 -16.62
N ARG A 204 -18.57 13.85 -16.32
CA ARG A 204 -17.16 13.93 -15.93
C ARG A 204 -16.27 14.47 -17.04
N PHE A 205 -16.48 14.03 -18.28
CA PHE A 205 -15.76 14.58 -19.43
C PHE A 205 -16.01 16.09 -19.59
N ALA A 206 -17.27 16.54 -19.52
CA ALA A 206 -17.59 17.97 -19.59
C ALA A 206 -16.96 18.77 -18.46
N ALA A 207 -16.95 18.24 -17.23
CA ALA A 207 -16.31 18.87 -16.07
C ALA A 207 -14.79 18.95 -16.23
N ALA A 208 -14.14 17.90 -16.74
CA ALA A 208 -12.71 17.88 -17.01
C ALA A 208 -12.32 18.91 -18.08
N ILE A 209 -13.08 18.96 -19.18
CA ILE A 209 -12.89 19.97 -20.23
C ILE A 209 -12.98 21.40 -19.68
N ALA A 210 -13.95 21.67 -18.79
CA ALA A 210 -14.08 22.97 -18.14
C ALA A 210 -12.91 23.27 -17.18
N ALA A 211 -12.50 22.29 -16.36
CA ALA A 211 -11.38 22.44 -15.43
C ALA A 211 -10.06 22.75 -16.17
N CYS A 212 -9.86 22.12 -17.33
CA CYS A 212 -8.69 22.33 -18.19
C CYS A 212 -8.81 23.53 -19.13
N ARG A 213 -9.93 24.27 -19.09
CA ARG A 213 -10.22 25.43 -19.97
C ARG A 213 -10.19 25.09 -21.47
N GLN A 214 -10.66 23.89 -21.82
CA GLN A 214 -10.68 23.36 -23.19
C GLN A 214 -12.09 23.39 -23.81
N GLU A 215 -13.02 24.16 -23.28
CA GLU A 215 -14.41 24.22 -23.74
C GLU A 215 -14.56 24.49 -25.25
N PRO A 216 -13.78 25.39 -25.88
CA PRO A 216 -13.84 25.61 -27.33
C PRO A 216 -13.51 24.36 -28.17
N ARG A 217 -12.82 23.38 -27.57
CA ARG A 217 -12.33 22.16 -28.22
C ARG A 217 -13.05 20.91 -27.75
N ARG A 218 -14.13 21.05 -26.95
CA ARG A 218 -14.87 19.94 -26.36
C ARG A 218 -15.26 18.87 -27.38
N ASP A 219 -15.87 19.27 -28.49
CA ASP A 219 -16.41 18.33 -29.47
C ASP A 219 -15.30 17.61 -30.25
N ALA A 220 -14.20 18.30 -30.53
CA ALA A 220 -13.01 17.70 -31.15
C ALA A 220 -12.36 16.66 -30.22
N LEU A 221 -12.12 17.03 -28.94
CA LEU A 221 -11.59 16.09 -27.94
C LEU A 221 -12.54 14.91 -27.71
N ARG A 222 -13.86 15.12 -27.73
CA ARG A 222 -14.84 14.04 -27.59
C ARG A 222 -14.81 13.07 -28.78
N ALA A 223 -14.55 13.55 -29.99
CA ALA A 223 -14.42 12.71 -31.18
C ALA A 223 -13.16 11.84 -31.14
N LEU A 224 -12.12 12.32 -30.46
CA LEU A 224 -10.86 11.61 -30.25
C LEU A 224 -10.93 10.61 -29.08
N ALA A 225 -11.77 10.90 -28.09
CA ALA A 225 -12.00 10.01 -26.96
C ALA A 225 -12.52 8.63 -27.39
N ARG A 226 -12.02 7.59 -26.74
CA ARG A 226 -12.50 6.20 -26.89
C ARG A 226 -13.03 5.70 -25.55
N PRO A 227 -14.20 5.04 -25.54
CA PRO A 227 -14.70 4.43 -24.32
C PRO A 227 -13.75 3.39 -23.74
N CYS A 228 -13.58 3.43 -22.42
CA CYS A 228 -12.81 2.46 -21.64
C CYS A 228 -13.46 2.25 -20.27
N VAL A 229 -12.85 1.43 -19.42
CA VAL A 229 -13.24 1.25 -18.03
C VAL A 229 -12.01 1.46 -17.17
N ASP A 230 -12.04 2.48 -16.32
CA ASP A 230 -11.01 2.63 -15.28
C ASP A 230 -11.38 1.71 -14.10
N LEU A 231 -10.38 1.07 -13.52
CA LEU A 231 -10.50 0.17 -12.39
C LEU A 231 -9.76 0.79 -11.21
N PHE A 232 -10.49 1.02 -10.12
CA PHE A 232 -9.95 1.65 -8.93
C PHE A 232 -9.89 0.67 -7.77
N GLU A 233 -8.83 0.76 -6.97
CA GLU A 233 -8.71 0.02 -5.73
C GLU A 233 -9.77 0.50 -4.71
N ALA A 234 -10.54 -0.42 -4.15
CA ALA A 234 -11.71 -0.14 -3.32
C ALA A 234 -11.73 -0.98 -2.03
N GLY A 235 -10.69 -0.80 -1.21
CA GLY A 235 -10.52 -1.51 0.06
C GLY A 235 -10.33 -3.02 -0.11
N ALA A 236 -10.21 -3.73 1.01
CA ALA A 236 -10.05 -5.18 0.99
C ALA A 236 -11.34 -5.90 0.55
N PRO A 237 -11.24 -7.06 -0.13
CA PRO A 237 -12.40 -7.91 -0.37
C PRO A 237 -12.93 -8.53 0.92
N GLU A 238 -14.20 -8.92 0.90
CA GLU A 238 -14.78 -9.64 2.02
C GLU A 238 -14.06 -10.99 2.23
N PRO A 239 -13.80 -11.42 3.48
CA PRO A 239 -13.13 -12.68 3.74
C PRO A 239 -13.85 -13.85 3.08
N GLY A 240 -13.13 -14.55 2.19
CA GLY A 240 -13.66 -15.72 1.49
C GLY A 240 -14.52 -15.41 0.26
N ALA A 241 -14.66 -14.15 -0.14
CA ALA A 241 -15.32 -13.80 -1.40
C ALA A 241 -14.60 -14.42 -2.60
N ILE A 242 -15.31 -15.16 -3.46
CA ILE A 242 -14.79 -15.89 -4.63
C ILE A 242 -15.36 -15.24 -5.90
N GLY A 243 -14.53 -15.08 -6.92
CA GLY A 243 -14.94 -14.57 -8.24
C GLY A 243 -15.15 -13.06 -8.32
N GLU A 244 -14.83 -12.29 -7.27
CA GLU A 244 -14.93 -10.83 -7.30
C GLU A 244 -13.74 -10.20 -8.05
N SER A 245 -13.96 -9.06 -8.69
CA SER A 245 -12.90 -8.24 -9.28
C SER A 245 -11.92 -7.76 -8.21
N ARG A 246 -10.64 -8.12 -8.34
CA ARG A 246 -9.60 -7.75 -7.38
C ARG A 246 -8.22 -7.72 -8.01
N ILE A 247 -7.30 -7.06 -7.32
CA ILE A 247 -5.87 -7.02 -7.61
C ILE A 247 -5.11 -7.68 -6.46
N SER A 248 -4.01 -8.35 -6.78
CA SER A 248 -3.14 -9.09 -5.86
C SER A 248 -3.81 -10.31 -5.19
N GLY A 249 -3.02 -11.12 -4.47
CA GLY A 249 -3.45 -12.27 -3.69
C GLY A 249 -3.36 -13.59 -4.45
N ASP A 250 -4.32 -14.47 -4.18
CA ASP A 250 -4.42 -15.78 -4.81
C ASP A 250 -5.49 -15.77 -5.91
N PRO A 251 -5.30 -16.44 -7.05
CA PRO A 251 -6.29 -16.49 -8.11
C PRO A 251 -7.48 -17.38 -7.73
N ASP A 252 -8.68 -16.99 -8.16
CA ASP A 252 -9.82 -17.91 -8.25
C ASP A 252 -9.87 -18.51 -9.65
N LEU A 253 -9.67 -19.82 -9.76
CA LEU A 253 -9.66 -20.50 -11.05
C LEU A 253 -10.82 -21.49 -11.13
N GLY A 254 -11.38 -21.65 -12.34
CA GLY A 254 -12.35 -22.69 -12.62
C GLY A 254 -11.81 -24.08 -12.30
N GLU A 255 -12.71 -24.99 -11.94
CA GLU A 255 -12.36 -26.39 -11.71
C GLU A 255 -11.64 -27.00 -12.93
N GLY A 256 -10.57 -27.75 -12.66
CA GLY A 256 -9.72 -28.33 -13.70
C GLY A 256 -8.76 -27.37 -14.39
N ILE A 257 -8.79 -26.07 -14.07
CA ILE A 257 -7.79 -25.11 -14.54
C ILE A 257 -6.64 -25.06 -13.54
N ASP A 258 -5.43 -25.36 -14.03
CA ASP A 258 -4.18 -25.25 -13.29
C ASP A 258 -3.70 -23.81 -13.24
N TRP A 259 -2.93 -23.47 -12.21
CA TRP A 259 -2.24 -22.19 -12.15
C TRP A 259 -1.20 -22.13 -13.29
N PRO A 260 -1.26 -21.10 -14.16
CA PRO A 260 -0.34 -20.99 -15.30
C PRO A 260 1.14 -21.08 -14.90
N ARG A 261 1.92 -21.81 -15.71
CA ARG A 261 3.36 -21.98 -15.54
C ARG A 261 4.11 -21.56 -16.80
N ASP A 262 5.29 -20.96 -16.63
CA ASP A 262 6.19 -20.59 -17.72
C ASP A 262 6.82 -21.83 -18.39
N SER A 263 7.70 -21.59 -19.37
CA SER A 263 8.43 -22.66 -20.07
C SER A 263 9.43 -23.42 -19.19
N SER A 264 9.84 -22.82 -18.07
CA SER A 264 10.72 -23.42 -17.07
C SER A 264 9.95 -24.24 -16.03
N GLY A 265 8.64 -24.02 -15.87
CA GLY A 265 7.78 -24.65 -14.87
C GLY A 265 7.45 -23.78 -13.65
N LEU A 266 7.93 -22.53 -13.60
CA LEU A 266 7.61 -21.59 -12.53
C LEU A 266 6.19 -21.06 -12.70
N HIS A 267 5.47 -20.86 -11.59
CA HIS A 267 4.10 -20.35 -11.63
C HIS A 267 4.11 -18.86 -11.93
N LEU A 268 3.33 -18.43 -12.91
CA LEU A 268 3.21 -17.01 -13.22
C LEU A 268 2.58 -16.26 -12.03
N ASN A 269 3.09 -15.07 -11.75
CA ASN A 269 2.63 -14.21 -10.66
C ASN A 269 1.20 -13.74 -10.98
N PHE A 270 0.26 -13.94 -10.04
CA PHE A 270 -1.11 -13.48 -10.19
C PHE A 270 -1.19 -11.98 -9.92
N LEU A 271 -1.69 -11.22 -10.90
CA LEU A 271 -1.80 -9.77 -10.78
C LEU A 271 -3.20 -9.32 -10.41
N ALA A 272 -4.21 -9.78 -11.15
CA ALA A 272 -5.58 -9.34 -10.95
C ALA A 272 -6.59 -10.35 -11.51
N GLN A 273 -7.83 -10.24 -11.08
CA GLN A 273 -8.97 -10.89 -11.73
C GLN A 273 -10.13 -9.91 -11.88
N ILE A 274 -10.92 -10.06 -12.93
CA ILE A 274 -12.05 -9.20 -13.26
C ILE A 274 -13.27 -10.05 -13.57
N ASP A 275 -14.36 -9.81 -12.83
CA ASP A 275 -15.68 -10.29 -13.16
C ASP A 275 -16.27 -9.46 -14.31
N LEU A 276 -16.43 -10.08 -15.47
CA LEU A 276 -16.97 -9.44 -16.66
C LEU A 276 -18.43 -9.01 -16.50
N ALA A 277 -19.18 -9.65 -15.60
CA ALA A 277 -20.57 -9.25 -15.31
C ALA A 277 -20.65 -7.94 -14.52
N ALA A 278 -19.58 -7.58 -13.79
CA ALA A 278 -19.50 -6.34 -13.02
C ALA A 278 -19.15 -5.11 -13.87
N LEU A 279 -18.75 -5.29 -15.13
CA LEU A 279 -18.42 -4.18 -16.03
C LEU A 279 -19.69 -3.49 -16.51
N SER A 280 -19.87 -2.22 -16.11
CA SER A 280 -21.07 -1.42 -16.44
C SER A 280 -21.20 -1.11 -17.93
N GLU A 281 -20.09 -0.99 -18.63
CA GLU A 281 -20.03 -0.80 -20.08
C GLU A 281 -18.95 -1.71 -20.68
N ARG A 282 -19.27 -2.33 -21.83
CA ARG A 282 -18.38 -3.27 -22.52
C ARG A 282 -17.94 -2.65 -23.82
N HIS A 283 -16.66 -2.32 -23.90
CA HIS A 283 -16.07 -1.64 -25.05
C HIS A 283 -15.10 -2.53 -25.85
N GLY A 284 -15.04 -3.82 -25.52
CA GLY A 284 -14.22 -4.82 -26.20
C GLY A 284 -14.99 -6.12 -26.51
N PRO A 285 -14.47 -6.95 -27.43
CA PRO A 285 -15.09 -8.21 -27.82
C PRO A 285 -14.80 -9.31 -26.79
N VAL A 286 -15.33 -9.15 -25.56
CA VAL A 286 -15.19 -10.14 -24.48
C VAL A 286 -16.54 -10.80 -24.18
N PRO A 287 -16.56 -11.99 -23.55
CA PRO A 287 -17.81 -12.64 -23.16
C PRO A 287 -18.65 -11.79 -22.21
N GLU A 288 -19.95 -12.04 -22.15
CA GLU A 288 -20.86 -11.25 -21.32
C GLU A 288 -20.65 -11.42 -19.81
N ALA A 289 -20.09 -12.55 -19.40
CA ALA A 289 -19.87 -12.93 -18.02
C ALA A 289 -18.73 -13.95 -17.93
N GLY A 290 -18.25 -14.17 -16.71
CA GLY A 290 -17.11 -15.02 -16.41
C GLY A 290 -15.96 -14.19 -15.84
N LEU A 291 -14.91 -14.88 -15.42
CA LEU A 291 -13.78 -14.30 -14.72
C LEU A 291 -12.54 -14.33 -15.59
N LEU A 292 -11.94 -13.16 -15.84
CA LEU A 292 -10.60 -13.07 -16.40
C LEU A 292 -9.59 -12.98 -15.27
N SER A 293 -8.55 -13.80 -15.29
CA SER A 293 -7.41 -13.75 -14.36
C SER A 293 -6.13 -13.45 -15.13
N PHE A 294 -5.37 -12.46 -14.67
CA PHE A 294 -4.19 -11.91 -15.31
C PHE A 294 -2.93 -12.32 -14.56
N PHE A 295 -1.94 -12.79 -15.30
CA PHE A 295 -0.68 -13.30 -14.77
C PHE A 295 0.53 -12.75 -15.53
N VAL A 296 1.68 -12.71 -14.87
CA VAL A 296 2.96 -12.28 -15.45
C VAL A 296 4.11 -13.21 -15.05
N GLY A 297 5.10 -13.35 -15.92
CA GLY A 297 6.31 -14.15 -15.73
C GLY A 297 7.54 -13.32 -15.37
N VAL A 298 8.68 -13.99 -15.29
CA VAL A 298 9.96 -13.48 -14.75
C VAL A 298 10.41 -12.15 -15.38
N ASP A 299 10.27 -12.01 -16.69
CA ASP A 299 10.84 -10.88 -17.44
C ASP A 299 9.82 -9.75 -17.72
N LEU A 300 8.64 -9.79 -17.09
CA LEU A 300 7.51 -8.89 -17.37
C LEU A 300 7.06 -8.82 -18.85
N GLY A 301 7.65 -9.61 -19.74
CA GLY A 301 7.33 -9.73 -21.16
C GLY A 301 6.58 -11.02 -21.52
N ASP A 302 6.41 -11.91 -20.54
CA ASP A 302 5.61 -13.13 -20.63
C ASP A 302 4.40 -12.95 -19.72
N GLY A 303 3.20 -12.99 -20.27
CA GLY A 303 1.97 -12.91 -19.49
C GLY A 303 0.92 -13.88 -19.98
N ALA A 304 0.02 -14.26 -19.10
CA ALA A 304 -1.08 -15.14 -19.43
C ALA A 304 -2.40 -14.56 -18.93
N VAL A 305 -3.46 -14.85 -19.67
CA VAL A 305 -4.82 -14.54 -19.25
C VAL A 305 -5.63 -15.83 -19.27
N VAL A 306 -6.26 -16.12 -18.14
CA VAL A 306 -7.11 -17.29 -17.96
C VAL A 306 -8.56 -16.83 -17.88
N PHE A 307 -9.42 -17.42 -18.69
CA PHE A 307 -10.86 -17.20 -18.63
C PHE A 307 -11.56 -18.38 -17.97
N SER A 308 -12.30 -18.11 -16.90
CA SER A 308 -13.23 -19.05 -16.30
C SER A 308 -14.66 -18.67 -16.70
N PRO A 309 -15.40 -19.54 -17.42
CA PRO A 309 -16.80 -19.28 -17.77
C PRO A 309 -17.68 -19.00 -16.56
N ALA A 310 -18.77 -18.25 -16.76
CA ALA A 310 -19.66 -17.80 -15.67
C ALA A 310 -20.31 -18.95 -14.88
N ASP A 311 -20.49 -20.12 -15.49
CA ASP A 311 -21.06 -21.32 -14.88
C ASP A 311 -20.00 -22.27 -14.31
N ALA A 312 -18.70 -21.97 -14.47
CA ALA A 312 -17.63 -22.77 -13.94
C ALA A 312 -17.53 -22.60 -12.42
N PRO A 313 -17.52 -23.69 -11.63
CA PRO A 313 -17.26 -23.59 -10.20
C PRO A 313 -15.83 -23.09 -9.97
N LEU A 314 -15.72 -21.97 -9.26
CA LEU A 314 -14.45 -21.33 -8.95
C LEU A 314 -13.88 -21.86 -7.63
N THR A 315 -12.57 -22.11 -7.61
CA THR A 315 -11.83 -22.48 -6.41
C THR A 315 -10.60 -21.59 -6.28
N ARG A 316 -10.38 -21.03 -5.09
CA ARG A 316 -9.15 -20.32 -4.77
C ARG A 316 -7.96 -21.26 -4.85
N ARG A 317 -6.89 -20.85 -5.55
CA ARG A 317 -5.61 -21.57 -5.55
C ARG A 317 -4.65 -20.85 -4.60
N PRO A 318 -4.53 -21.28 -3.33
CA PRO A 318 -3.73 -20.56 -2.35
C PRO A 318 -2.23 -20.72 -2.62
N SER A 319 -1.50 -19.63 -2.49
CA SER A 319 -0.05 -19.65 -2.34
C SER A 319 0.34 -19.88 -0.87
N PRO A 320 1.53 -20.46 -0.59
CA PRO A 320 2.05 -20.61 0.78
C PRO A 320 2.13 -19.27 1.52
N GLN A 321 2.03 -19.24 2.85
CA GLN A 321 2.15 -17.98 3.62
C GLN A 321 3.54 -17.33 3.52
N ASP A 322 4.56 -18.09 3.13
CA ASP A 322 5.92 -17.64 2.92
C ASP A 322 6.31 -17.70 1.44
N ALA A 323 5.35 -17.57 0.52
CA ALA A 323 5.57 -17.76 -0.92
C ALA A 323 6.69 -16.89 -1.52
N GLU A 324 6.90 -15.67 -1.02
CA GLU A 324 8.00 -14.79 -1.47
C GLU A 324 9.37 -15.34 -1.06
N ASP A 325 9.55 -15.68 0.22
CA ASP A 325 10.76 -16.31 0.75
C ASP A 325 11.01 -17.67 0.09
N LEU A 326 9.96 -18.47 -0.04
CA LEU A 326 10.00 -19.78 -0.69
C LEU A 326 10.43 -19.65 -2.15
N SER A 327 9.88 -18.67 -2.88
CA SER A 327 10.24 -18.44 -4.28
C SER A 327 11.67 -17.93 -4.38
N SER A 328 12.10 -17.03 -3.49
CA SER A 328 13.49 -16.56 -3.42
C SER A 328 14.48 -17.72 -3.22
N ARG A 329 14.16 -18.65 -2.31
CA ARG A 329 14.97 -19.86 -2.11
C ARG A 329 14.96 -20.80 -3.31
N ALA A 330 13.79 -21.02 -3.92
CA ALA A 330 13.65 -21.82 -5.12
C ALA A 330 14.45 -21.25 -6.30
N HIS A 331 14.49 -19.92 -6.45
CA HIS A 331 15.30 -19.24 -7.45
C HIS A 331 16.80 -19.43 -7.24
N ALA A 332 17.27 -19.53 -5.99
CA ALA A 332 18.66 -19.89 -5.68
C ALA A 332 19.02 -21.36 -6.03
N MET A 333 18.01 -22.22 -6.25
CA MET A 333 18.20 -23.63 -6.61
C MET A 333 18.30 -23.87 -8.12
N ILE A 334 17.99 -22.86 -8.94
CA ILE A 334 17.93 -22.96 -10.39
C ILE A 334 18.95 -22.02 -11.04
N GLU A 335 19.33 -22.32 -12.27
CA GLU A 335 20.21 -21.45 -13.05
C GLU A 335 19.70 -21.32 -14.48
N TRP A 336 19.91 -20.14 -15.07
CA TRP A 336 19.55 -19.89 -16.45
C TRP A 336 20.45 -20.68 -17.39
N ARG A 337 19.88 -21.62 -18.14
CA ARG A 337 20.54 -22.30 -19.26
C ARG A 337 19.63 -22.20 -20.49
N SER A 338 19.85 -21.13 -21.24
CA SER A 338 19.08 -20.76 -22.43
C SER A 338 18.59 -21.99 -23.21
N PRO A 339 17.26 -22.11 -23.47
CA PRO A 339 16.26 -21.04 -23.37
C PRO A 339 15.46 -21.01 -22.06
N ARG A 340 15.86 -21.74 -21.00
CA ARG A 340 15.05 -21.87 -19.77
C ARG A 340 15.89 -22.02 -18.51
N PHE A 341 15.25 -21.95 -17.34
CA PHE A 341 15.88 -22.37 -16.09
C PHE A 341 16.02 -23.89 -16.03
N VAL A 342 17.08 -24.35 -15.35
CA VAL A 342 17.29 -25.76 -15.01
C VAL A 342 17.69 -25.88 -13.53
N VAL A 343 17.47 -27.05 -12.94
CA VAL A 343 17.87 -27.34 -11.56
C VAL A 343 19.39 -27.36 -11.45
N ALA A 344 19.95 -26.49 -10.59
CA ALA A 344 21.37 -26.43 -10.26
C ALA A 344 21.65 -27.10 -8.90
N ALA A 345 20.77 -26.88 -7.92
CA ALA A 345 20.80 -27.48 -6.59
C ALA A 345 19.47 -28.19 -6.33
N PRO A 346 19.40 -29.54 -6.35
CA PRO A 346 18.12 -30.25 -6.27
C PRO A 346 17.45 -30.20 -4.90
N ARG A 347 18.14 -29.77 -3.84
CA ARG A 347 17.59 -29.70 -2.48
C ARG A 347 18.15 -28.50 -1.71
N ASP A 348 17.27 -27.88 -0.93
CA ASP A 348 17.58 -26.87 0.09
C ASP A 348 16.67 -27.08 1.31
N GLU A 349 17.22 -27.61 2.40
CA GLU A 349 16.50 -27.98 3.63
C GLU A 349 15.24 -28.85 3.37
N GLU A 350 14.07 -28.23 3.38
CA GLU A 350 12.74 -28.81 3.21
C GLU A 350 12.21 -28.71 1.77
N LEU A 351 12.90 -27.99 0.90
CA LEU A 351 12.57 -27.75 -0.50
C LEU A 351 13.36 -28.68 -1.41
N GLU A 352 12.67 -29.30 -2.37
CA GLU A 352 13.23 -30.17 -3.39
C GLU A 352 12.80 -29.70 -4.79
N ALA A 353 13.75 -29.54 -5.70
CA ALA A 353 13.50 -29.21 -7.09
C ALA A 353 13.56 -30.49 -7.94
N VAL A 354 12.49 -30.74 -8.70
CA VAL A 354 12.30 -31.96 -9.49
C VAL A 354 12.16 -31.59 -10.96
N THR A 355 12.91 -32.24 -11.83
CA THR A 355 12.70 -32.11 -13.28
C THR A 355 11.57 -33.05 -13.71
N GLU A 356 10.49 -32.48 -14.22
CA GLU A 356 9.34 -33.17 -14.81
C GLU A 356 9.74 -33.84 -16.14
N PRO A 357 8.97 -34.83 -16.64
CA PRO A 357 9.28 -35.53 -17.89
C PRO A 357 9.39 -34.64 -19.14
N ASP A 358 8.71 -33.50 -19.16
CA ASP A 358 8.78 -32.48 -20.23
C ASP A 358 9.96 -31.51 -20.06
N GLY A 359 10.74 -31.69 -18.99
CA GLY A 359 11.89 -30.87 -18.63
C GLY A 359 11.55 -29.58 -17.89
N ARG A 360 10.27 -29.36 -17.51
CA ARG A 360 9.91 -28.31 -16.56
C ARG A 360 10.38 -28.65 -15.16
N ILE A 361 10.46 -27.63 -14.31
CA ILE A 361 10.85 -27.75 -12.92
C ILE A 361 9.58 -27.69 -12.06
N GLY A 362 9.41 -28.70 -11.22
CA GLY A 362 8.46 -28.69 -10.11
C GLY A 362 9.20 -28.53 -8.80
N PHE A 363 8.50 -28.03 -7.78
CA PHE A 363 9.04 -27.91 -6.44
C PHE A 363 8.16 -28.65 -5.44
N LEU A 364 8.81 -29.34 -4.50
CA LEU A 364 8.18 -30.04 -3.41
C LEU A 364 8.67 -29.44 -2.08
N ARG A 365 7.76 -29.13 -1.16
CA ARG A 365 8.10 -28.80 0.23
C ARG A 365 7.67 -29.95 1.12
N ASN A 366 8.61 -30.57 1.82
CA ASN A 366 8.37 -31.76 2.64
C ASN A 366 7.68 -32.90 1.87
N GLY A 367 7.99 -33.03 0.57
CA GLY A 367 7.42 -34.07 -0.32
C GLY A 367 6.08 -33.72 -0.98
N GLU A 368 5.48 -32.57 -0.67
CA GLU A 368 4.22 -32.12 -1.26
C GLU A 368 4.45 -31.01 -2.30
N PRO A 369 3.74 -30.99 -3.44
CA PRO A 369 3.86 -29.94 -4.44
C PRO A 369 3.58 -28.55 -3.86
N VAL A 370 4.40 -27.58 -4.25
CA VAL A 370 4.28 -26.20 -3.79
C VAL A 370 4.37 -25.20 -4.94
N VAL A 371 3.60 -24.11 -4.82
CA VAL A 371 3.65 -23.00 -5.77
C VAL A 371 4.93 -22.21 -5.53
N VAL A 372 5.72 -22.07 -6.59
CA VAL A 372 6.89 -21.20 -6.68
C VAL A 372 6.64 -20.19 -7.78
N ALA A 373 6.68 -18.92 -7.41
CA ALA A 373 6.43 -17.79 -8.29
C ALA A 373 7.59 -17.57 -9.29
N ALA A 374 7.25 -17.08 -10.47
CA ALA A 374 8.19 -16.80 -11.54
C ALA A 374 9.10 -15.62 -11.18
N SER A 375 8.57 -14.60 -10.49
CA SER A 375 9.34 -13.45 -10.00
C SER A 375 9.15 -13.25 -8.49
N THR A 376 10.13 -12.61 -7.84
CA THR A 376 10.28 -12.60 -6.37
C THR A 376 10.35 -11.21 -5.71
N THR A 377 10.32 -10.11 -6.46
CA THR A 377 10.54 -8.77 -5.84
C THR A 377 9.59 -7.67 -6.27
N ASP A 378 9.16 -7.61 -7.53
CA ASP A 378 8.62 -6.38 -8.12
C ASP A 378 7.11 -6.48 -8.47
N ASP A 379 6.65 -7.69 -8.76
CA ASP A 379 5.30 -8.07 -9.18
C ASP A 379 4.60 -9.01 -8.17
N PHE A 380 5.16 -9.12 -6.96
CA PHE A 380 4.64 -9.96 -5.89
C PHE A 380 4.03 -9.08 -4.80
N SER A 381 2.71 -9.11 -4.66
CA SER A 381 2.02 -8.42 -3.57
C SER A 381 0.98 -9.32 -2.93
N ARG A 382 0.72 -9.07 -1.65
CA ARG A 382 -0.36 -9.68 -0.86
C ARG A 382 -1.42 -8.69 -0.39
N ALA A 383 -1.26 -7.41 -0.71
CA ALA A 383 -2.22 -6.40 -0.34
C ALA A 383 -3.41 -6.50 -1.28
N ILE A 384 -4.33 -7.42 -0.98
CA ILE A 384 -5.49 -7.69 -1.82
C ILE A 384 -6.45 -6.49 -1.76
N ARG A 385 -6.76 -5.93 -2.93
CA ARG A 385 -7.73 -4.83 -3.06
C ARG A 385 -8.83 -5.22 -4.03
N ARG A 386 -10.08 -4.88 -3.72
CA ARG A 386 -11.19 -4.95 -4.68
C ARG A 386 -10.91 -3.98 -5.81
N LEU A 387 -11.24 -4.37 -7.03
CA LEU A 387 -11.22 -3.46 -8.18
C LEU A 387 -12.64 -3.05 -8.52
N ARG A 388 -12.93 -1.76 -8.43
CA ARG A 388 -14.21 -1.18 -8.80
C ARG A 388 -14.15 -0.63 -10.23
N PRO A 389 -14.94 -1.17 -11.17
CA PRO A 389 -15.01 -0.63 -12.53
C PRO A 389 -15.84 0.65 -12.59
N VAL A 390 -15.36 1.61 -13.36
CA VAL A 390 -16.02 2.87 -13.66
C VAL A 390 -15.85 3.16 -15.15
N ALA A 391 -16.95 3.29 -15.90
CA ALA A 391 -16.90 3.69 -17.31
C ALA A 391 -16.08 4.97 -17.48
N SER A 392 -15.25 5.09 -18.49
CA SER A 392 -14.34 6.23 -18.67
C SER A 392 -14.07 6.49 -20.15
N LEU A 393 -13.25 7.50 -20.43
CA LEU A 393 -12.82 7.86 -21.77
C LEU A 393 -11.29 7.93 -21.81
N GLY A 394 -10.69 7.11 -22.68
CA GLY A 394 -9.28 7.21 -23.04
C GLY A 394 -9.09 8.27 -24.12
N LEU A 395 -8.14 9.17 -23.91
CA LEU A 395 -7.62 10.09 -24.92
C LEU A 395 -6.22 9.63 -25.28
N GLN A 396 -5.87 9.70 -26.57
CA GLN A 396 -4.52 9.51 -27.08
C GLN A 396 -4.21 10.68 -28.01
N VAL A 397 -2.96 11.14 -28.01
CA VAL A 397 -2.51 12.14 -28.96
C VAL A 397 -2.42 11.50 -30.35
N GLU A 398 -3.16 12.10 -31.28
CA GLU A 398 -3.09 11.84 -32.71
C GLU A 398 -2.66 13.16 -33.35
N GLU A 399 -1.38 13.31 -33.70
CA GLU A 399 -0.78 14.62 -34.04
C GLU A 399 -1.60 15.41 -35.07
N GLU A 400 -2.01 14.77 -36.17
CA GLU A 400 -2.82 15.41 -37.21
C GLU A 400 -4.19 15.86 -36.67
N ALA A 401 -4.87 14.99 -35.92
CA ALA A 401 -6.20 15.28 -35.43
C ALA A 401 -6.20 16.31 -34.28
N TYR A 402 -5.14 16.32 -33.46
CA TYR A 402 -4.91 17.36 -32.46
C TYR A 402 -4.58 18.69 -33.13
N ALA A 403 -3.76 18.70 -34.19
CA ALA A 403 -3.50 19.90 -34.97
C ALA A 403 -4.77 20.45 -35.63
N GLU A 404 -5.62 19.60 -36.20
CA GLU A 404 -6.93 20.00 -36.73
C GLU A 404 -7.88 20.56 -35.64
N ALA A 405 -7.75 20.06 -34.41
CA ALA A 405 -8.44 20.59 -33.23
C ALA A 405 -7.78 21.86 -32.64
N GLY A 406 -6.68 22.33 -33.22
CA GLY A 406 -5.90 23.47 -32.75
C GLY A 406 -5.20 23.22 -31.41
N LEU A 407 -4.69 22.01 -31.18
CA LEU A 407 -3.96 21.54 -29.99
C LEU A 407 -2.47 21.24 -30.28
N ASP A 408 -1.91 21.89 -31.28
CA ASP A 408 -0.58 21.64 -31.84
C ASP A 408 0.60 22.05 -30.93
N GLU A 409 0.40 23.02 -30.02
CA GLU A 409 1.50 23.52 -29.18
C GLU A 409 1.85 22.57 -28.01
N GLU A 410 0.87 21.95 -27.35
CA GLU A 410 1.08 21.07 -26.18
C GLU A 410 0.05 19.93 -26.10
N PRO A 411 -0.01 19.03 -27.09
CA PRO A 411 -1.06 18.00 -27.20
C PRO A 411 -1.05 17.02 -26.02
N TYR A 412 0.13 16.58 -25.58
CA TYR A 412 0.31 15.66 -24.45
C TYR A 412 -0.09 16.30 -23.11
N ALA A 413 0.26 17.57 -22.89
CA ALA A 413 -0.09 18.27 -21.65
C ALA A 413 -1.61 18.43 -21.50
N VAL A 414 -2.31 18.68 -22.61
CA VAL A 414 -3.78 18.73 -22.62
C VAL A 414 -4.38 17.35 -22.39
N GLN A 415 -3.87 16.31 -23.06
CA GLN A 415 -4.30 14.93 -22.84
C GLN A 415 -4.16 14.53 -21.36
N ASP A 416 -2.99 14.75 -20.76
CA ASP A 416 -2.72 14.42 -19.36
C ASP A 416 -3.60 15.19 -18.39
N ALA A 417 -3.76 16.50 -18.61
CA ALA A 417 -4.60 17.33 -17.76
C ALA A 417 -6.07 16.89 -17.81
N VAL A 418 -6.62 16.61 -19.00
CA VAL A 418 -8.00 16.15 -19.15
C VAL A 418 -8.16 14.75 -18.56
N ARG A 419 -7.21 13.85 -18.80
CA ARG A 419 -7.19 12.51 -18.24
C ARG A 419 -7.18 12.56 -16.71
N GLU A 420 -6.32 13.36 -16.10
CA GLU A 420 -6.26 13.52 -14.65
C GLU A 420 -7.55 14.13 -14.09
N ALA A 421 -8.08 15.18 -14.71
CA ALA A 421 -9.33 15.80 -14.28
C ALA A 421 -10.56 14.89 -14.44
N MET A 422 -10.49 13.86 -15.29
CA MET A 422 -11.55 12.85 -15.45
C MET A 422 -11.53 11.74 -14.39
N ALA A 423 -10.45 11.60 -13.62
CA ALA A 423 -10.29 10.53 -12.65
C ALA A 423 -11.45 10.51 -11.64
N ALA A 424 -12.07 9.34 -11.45
CA ALA A 424 -13.13 9.17 -10.45
C ALA A 424 -12.57 9.01 -9.03
N ALA A 425 -11.30 8.63 -8.90
CA ALA A 425 -10.56 8.55 -7.64
C ALA A 425 -9.05 8.73 -7.87
N PRO A 426 -8.25 8.90 -6.80
CA PRO A 426 -6.80 9.03 -6.89
C PRO A 426 -6.13 7.81 -7.54
N SER A 427 -4.93 8.03 -8.09
CA SER A 427 -4.05 7.01 -8.64
C SER A 427 -3.65 5.92 -7.63
N PRO A 428 -3.24 4.72 -8.10
CA PRO A 428 -3.07 4.32 -9.49
C PRO A 428 -4.40 4.04 -10.20
N ARG A 429 -4.38 4.20 -11.53
CA ARG A 429 -5.52 3.89 -12.39
C ARG A 429 -5.16 2.71 -13.25
N HIS A 430 -5.77 1.57 -12.96
CA HIS A 430 -5.77 0.45 -13.89
C HIS A 430 -6.90 0.65 -14.91
N ARG A 431 -6.82 0.00 -16.06
CA ARG A 431 -7.79 0.21 -17.14
C ARG A 431 -8.07 -1.07 -17.89
N MET A 432 -9.31 -1.22 -18.35
CA MET A 432 -9.68 -2.14 -19.41
C MET A 432 -10.20 -1.39 -20.64
N PHE A 433 -9.88 -1.92 -21.82
CA PHE A 433 -10.31 -1.41 -23.11
C PHE A 433 -9.83 0.03 -23.42
N GLY A 434 -10.22 0.51 -24.59
CA GLY A 434 -9.87 1.83 -25.07
C GLY A 434 -8.45 1.90 -25.65
N LEU A 435 -7.80 3.03 -25.42
CA LEU A 435 -6.47 3.33 -25.93
C LEU A 435 -5.44 3.00 -24.84
N VAL A 436 -4.28 2.52 -25.26
CA VAL A 436 -3.16 2.20 -24.39
C VAL A 436 -2.35 3.44 -24.07
N ASP A 437 -1.88 3.56 -22.83
CA ASP A 437 -0.90 4.56 -22.42
C ASP A 437 0.51 4.11 -22.82
N TRP A 438 0.87 4.33 -24.08
CA TRP A 438 2.17 3.97 -24.65
C TRP A 438 2.69 5.16 -25.48
N PRO A 439 4.01 5.44 -25.52
CA PRO A 439 4.55 6.60 -26.25
C PRO A 439 4.14 6.70 -27.72
N GLY A 440 3.99 5.56 -28.40
CA GLY A 440 3.48 5.44 -29.78
C GLY A 440 1.97 5.14 -29.90
N GLY A 441 1.27 5.12 -28.76
CA GLY A 441 -0.15 4.83 -28.67
C GLY A 441 -0.56 3.44 -29.10
N PHE A 442 -1.87 3.26 -29.34
CA PHE A 442 -2.45 1.97 -29.66
C PHE A 442 -1.94 1.37 -30.98
N ALA A 443 -1.70 2.20 -31.99
CA ALA A 443 -1.22 1.72 -33.29
C ALA A 443 0.13 1.00 -33.17
N ASP A 444 1.06 1.55 -32.38
CA ASP A 444 2.36 0.94 -32.15
C ASP A 444 2.27 -0.30 -31.24
N ALA A 445 1.43 -0.25 -30.20
CA ALA A 445 1.18 -1.41 -29.36
C ALA A 445 0.58 -2.58 -30.16
N ALA A 446 -0.35 -2.31 -31.08
CA ALA A 446 -0.94 -3.32 -31.96
C ALA A 446 0.08 -3.90 -32.96
N ARG A 447 0.97 -3.06 -33.51
CA ARG A 447 2.10 -3.53 -34.34
C ARG A 447 3.08 -4.38 -33.55
N PHE A 448 3.37 -4.01 -32.30
CA PHE A 448 4.20 -4.80 -31.41
C PHE A 448 3.58 -6.18 -31.15
N ALA A 449 2.29 -6.23 -30.83
CA ALA A 449 1.57 -7.49 -30.65
C ALA A 449 1.55 -8.36 -31.92
N ALA A 450 1.31 -7.76 -33.09
CA ALA A 450 1.39 -8.45 -34.37
C ALA A 450 2.79 -9.05 -34.63
N GLY A 451 3.87 -8.31 -34.37
CA GLY A 451 5.24 -8.82 -34.52
C GLY A 451 5.57 -9.97 -33.55
N LYS A 452 5.05 -9.91 -32.31
CA LYS A 452 5.13 -11.03 -31.35
C LYS A 452 4.36 -12.25 -31.86
N ALA A 453 3.18 -12.03 -32.44
CA ALA A 453 2.35 -13.10 -33.02
C ALA A 453 3.06 -13.81 -34.17
N GLU A 454 3.73 -13.07 -35.07
CA GLU A 454 4.56 -13.65 -36.13
C GLU A 454 5.68 -14.53 -35.56
N THR A 455 6.38 -14.03 -34.53
CA THR A 455 7.46 -14.77 -33.86
C THR A 455 6.94 -16.05 -33.18
N ALA A 456 5.72 -16.01 -32.67
CA ALA A 456 5.02 -17.15 -32.08
C ALA A 456 4.38 -18.10 -33.12
N GLY A 457 4.42 -17.76 -34.42
CA GLY A 457 3.84 -18.55 -35.51
C GLY A 457 2.33 -18.39 -35.70
N TRP A 458 1.72 -17.37 -35.11
CA TRP A 458 0.28 -17.05 -35.23
C TRP A 458 0.01 -16.20 -36.46
N SER A 459 0.17 -16.79 -37.64
CA SER A 459 0.04 -16.07 -38.92
C SER A 459 -1.32 -15.39 -39.15
N ASP A 460 -2.38 -15.86 -38.51
CA ASP A 460 -3.73 -15.27 -38.57
C ASP A 460 -3.87 -13.98 -37.75
N LEU A 461 -2.86 -13.65 -36.93
CA LEU A 461 -2.85 -12.51 -36.01
C LEU A 461 -1.74 -11.49 -36.33
N ALA A 462 -1.13 -11.58 -37.51
CA ALA A 462 -0.07 -10.68 -37.98
C ALA A 462 -0.57 -9.27 -38.34
N GLU A 463 -1.88 -9.05 -38.40
CA GLU A 463 -2.47 -7.75 -38.70
C GLU A 463 -2.75 -6.96 -37.41
N PRO A 464 -2.24 -5.72 -37.25
CA PRO A 464 -2.49 -4.90 -36.05
C PRO A 464 -3.97 -4.72 -35.71
N ASP A 465 -4.83 -4.63 -36.72
CA ASP A 465 -6.28 -4.46 -36.54
C ASP A 465 -6.97 -5.67 -35.87
N ALA A 466 -6.31 -6.82 -35.80
CA ALA A 466 -6.81 -8.00 -35.10
C ALA A 466 -6.80 -7.84 -33.57
N TRP A 467 -6.06 -6.85 -33.03
CA TRP A 467 -5.78 -6.69 -31.62
C TRP A 467 -6.64 -5.59 -30.96
N PHE A 468 -6.80 -5.67 -29.64
CA PHE A 468 -7.35 -4.59 -28.81
C PHE A 468 -6.72 -4.62 -27.41
N THR A 469 -6.71 -3.47 -26.73
CA THR A 469 -6.26 -3.38 -25.33
C THR A 469 -7.23 -4.11 -24.43
N LEU A 470 -6.75 -5.14 -23.73
CA LEU A 470 -7.56 -5.88 -22.78
C LEU A 470 -7.44 -5.28 -21.38
N MET A 471 -6.21 -5.03 -20.92
CA MET A 471 -5.92 -4.56 -19.56
C MET A 471 -4.62 -3.74 -19.53
N GLU A 472 -4.60 -2.72 -18.68
CA GLU A 472 -3.43 -1.95 -18.26
C GLU A 472 -3.42 -1.92 -16.72
N LEU A 473 -2.37 -2.44 -16.10
CA LEU A 473 -2.16 -2.42 -14.66
C LEU A 473 -0.99 -1.49 -14.34
N ALA A 474 -1.29 -0.31 -13.79
CA ALA A 474 -0.28 0.63 -13.33
C ALA A 474 0.40 0.17 -12.03
N SER A 475 1.67 0.56 -11.85
CA SER A 475 2.39 0.45 -10.58
C SER A 475 1.82 1.36 -9.49
N GLY A 476 2.13 1.04 -8.23
CA GLY A 476 1.76 1.79 -7.03
C GLY A 476 0.49 1.29 -6.35
N GLY A 477 -0.21 2.22 -5.70
CA GLY A 477 -1.48 1.94 -5.02
C GLY A 477 -1.34 1.23 -3.69
N GLU A 478 -2.49 0.86 -3.12
CA GLU A 478 -2.54 0.07 -1.89
C GLU A 478 -2.23 -1.41 -2.18
N ALA A 479 -2.36 -1.84 -3.44
CA ALA A 479 -1.87 -3.14 -3.91
C ALA A 479 -0.33 -3.19 -3.96
N GLY A 480 0.36 -2.07 -4.15
CA GLY A 480 1.81 -1.98 -3.97
C GLY A 480 2.66 -2.74 -5.00
N PHE A 481 2.15 -2.91 -6.23
CA PHE A 481 2.97 -3.42 -7.33
C PHE A 481 4.00 -2.38 -7.77
N ASP A 482 5.18 -2.82 -8.21
CA ASP A 482 6.22 -1.97 -8.78
C ASP A 482 6.80 -2.61 -10.04
N PHE A 483 6.22 -2.31 -11.21
CA PHE A 483 6.64 -2.91 -12.46
C PHE A 483 7.87 -2.19 -13.02
N GLY A 484 9.07 -2.59 -12.58
CA GLY A 484 10.32 -2.02 -13.07
C GLY A 484 10.61 -0.64 -12.48
N ASP A 485 10.65 0.41 -13.32
CA ASP A 485 10.78 1.81 -12.86
C ASP A 485 9.40 2.48 -12.79
N PHE A 486 8.49 1.96 -11.95
CA PHE A 486 7.10 2.41 -11.86
C PHE A 486 6.31 2.31 -13.18
N GLY A 487 6.54 1.25 -13.92
CA GLY A 487 5.93 1.00 -15.22
C GLY A 487 4.45 0.60 -15.18
N THR A 488 3.92 0.26 -16.35
CA THR A 488 2.56 -0.25 -16.54
C THR A 488 2.59 -1.59 -17.27
N MET A 489 1.96 -2.60 -16.68
CA MET A 489 1.79 -3.90 -17.32
C MET A 489 0.60 -3.85 -18.29
N ILE A 490 0.83 -4.15 -19.56
CA ILE A 490 -0.14 -4.04 -20.64
C ILE A 490 -0.45 -5.43 -21.19
N TYR A 491 -1.73 -5.70 -21.47
CA TYR A 491 -2.22 -6.92 -22.11
C TYR A 491 -3.06 -6.58 -23.33
N LEU A 492 -2.69 -7.12 -24.49
CA LEU A 492 -3.46 -7.07 -25.73
C LEU A 492 -3.98 -8.46 -26.07
N ALA A 493 -5.23 -8.52 -26.52
CA ALA A 493 -5.87 -9.77 -26.93
C ALA A 493 -6.35 -9.70 -28.39
N PRO A 494 -6.36 -10.84 -29.11
CA PRO A 494 -7.01 -10.93 -30.40
C PRO A 494 -8.52 -10.78 -30.25
N LYS A 495 -9.12 -9.89 -31.04
CA LYS A 495 -10.57 -9.59 -31.00
C LYS A 495 -11.42 -10.84 -31.20
N ALA A 496 -11.07 -11.66 -32.18
CA ALA A 496 -11.84 -12.84 -32.55
C ALA A 496 -11.77 -13.93 -31.47
N ASP A 497 -10.63 -14.08 -30.79
CA ASP A 497 -10.42 -15.10 -29.77
C ASP A 497 -11.10 -14.70 -28.47
N ALA A 498 -10.90 -13.46 -28.04
CA ALA A 498 -11.57 -12.90 -26.87
C ALA A 498 -13.09 -13.02 -26.99
N ALA A 499 -13.66 -12.82 -28.19
CA ALA A 499 -15.10 -12.94 -28.41
C ALA A 499 -15.64 -14.36 -28.13
N ARG A 500 -14.77 -15.37 -28.24
CA ARG A 500 -15.07 -16.78 -27.96
C ARG A 500 -14.66 -17.21 -26.55
N GLY A 501 -14.12 -16.30 -25.75
CA GLY A 501 -13.55 -16.63 -24.43
C GLY A 501 -12.19 -17.34 -24.50
N ASP A 502 -11.49 -17.25 -25.63
CA ASP A 502 -10.15 -17.81 -25.80
C ASP A 502 -9.10 -16.71 -25.60
N PHE A 503 -8.26 -16.87 -24.58
CA PHE A 503 -7.20 -15.93 -24.20
C PHE A 503 -5.82 -16.59 -24.22
N SER A 504 -5.69 -17.74 -24.91
CA SER A 504 -4.42 -18.47 -25.02
C SER A 504 -3.35 -17.74 -25.86
N ARG A 505 -3.74 -16.72 -26.62
CA ARG A 505 -2.89 -15.96 -27.55
C ARG A 505 -2.78 -14.47 -27.20
N VAL A 506 -2.80 -14.15 -25.91
CA VAL A 506 -2.58 -12.79 -25.41
C VAL A 506 -1.10 -12.41 -25.52
N VAL A 507 -0.84 -11.14 -25.84
CA VAL A 507 0.49 -10.53 -25.75
C VAL A 507 0.51 -9.61 -24.54
N ALA A 508 1.53 -9.76 -23.70
CA ALA A 508 1.68 -8.96 -22.49
C ALA A 508 3.11 -8.41 -22.42
N TRP A 509 3.27 -7.22 -21.85
CA TRP A 509 4.57 -6.62 -21.59
C TRP A 509 4.47 -5.50 -20.56
N CYS A 510 5.59 -5.17 -19.91
CA CYS A 510 5.71 -3.96 -19.10
C CYS A 510 6.28 -2.81 -19.94
N GLU A 511 5.64 -1.64 -19.88
CA GLU A 511 6.22 -0.36 -20.28
C GLU A 511 6.85 0.27 -19.04
N SER A 512 8.14 0.55 -19.07
CA SER A 512 8.86 1.29 -18.03
C SER A 512 9.84 2.26 -18.68
N HIS A 513 10.07 3.42 -18.07
CA HIS A 513 10.94 4.47 -18.62
C HIS A 513 12.45 4.20 -18.50
#